data_AF-A0A178A767-F1
#
_entry.id   AF-A0A178A767-F1
#
_cell.length_a   1.000
_cell.length_b   1.000
_cell.length_c   1.000
_cell.angle_alpha   90.00
_cell.angle_beta   90.00
_cell.angle_gamma   90.00
#
_symmetry.space_group_name_H-M   'P 1'
#
loop_
_entity.id
_entity.type
_entity.pdbx_description
1 polymer ?
#
loop_
_entity_poly.entity_id
_entity_poly.type
_entity_poly.pdbx_seq_one_letter_code
_entity_poly.pdbx_strand_id
1 'polypeptide(L)'
;PTGGGKTVLFAVPAMVPNPGVTVVVVPLCSLRDQLLERCRQASIRCALWRGDADNNWALLTHASVVLVMAEHLEMSGFKQWARVLSAQKRLDRIVVDEAHMPLITDLAWRPVLKQ
;
A
#
# COMPACT_ATOMS: atom_id res chain seq x y z
N PRO A 1 17.81 9.97 5.21
CA PRO A 1 17.01 11.10 4.68
C PRO A 1 16.38 10.73 3.33
N THR A 2 15.09 10.40 3.32
CA THR A 2 14.39 10.03 2.07
C THR A 2 14.06 11.28 1.25
N GLY A 3 14.94 11.56 0.29
CA GLY A 3 14.76 12.58 -0.73
C GLY A 3 13.53 12.28 -1.59
N GLY A 4 12.75 13.32 -1.90
CA GLY A 4 11.38 13.27 -2.43
C GLY A 4 11.13 12.59 -3.78
N GLY A 5 12.11 11.90 -4.38
CA GLY A 5 11.99 11.25 -5.68
C GLY A 5 11.49 9.79 -5.67
N LYS A 6 11.68 9.03 -4.59
CA LYS A 6 11.30 7.60 -4.55
C LYS A 6 9.80 7.38 -4.31
N THR A 7 9.22 8.21 -3.46
CA THR A 7 7.85 8.12 -2.96
C THR A 7 6.78 8.51 -4.00
N VAL A 8 7.15 8.77 -5.26
CA VAL A 8 6.19 9.03 -6.36
C VAL A 8 6.29 7.96 -7.46
N LEU A 9 7.31 7.11 -7.46
CA LEU A 9 7.50 6.08 -8.51
C LEU A 9 6.37 5.05 -8.56
N PHE A 10 5.68 4.77 -7.45
CA PHE A 10 4.53 3.86 -7.47
C PHE A 10 3.25 4.50 -8.03
N ALA A 11 3.19 5.83 -8.13
CA ALA A 11 2.02 6.56 -8.57
C ALA A 11 1.90 6.59 -10.11
N VAL A 12 3.04 6.51 -10.81
CA VAL A 12 3.10 6.59 -12.28
C VAL A 12 2.23 5.52 -12.96
N PRO A 13 2.27 4.23 -12.57
CA PRO A 13 1.36 3.23 -13.13
C PRO A 13 -0.12 3.50 -12.85
N ALA A 14 -0.45 4.19 -11.74
CA ALA A 14 -1.83 4.51 -11.39
C ALA A 14 -2.45 5.65 -12.22
N MET A 15 -1.65 6.30 -13.10
CA MET A 15 -2.07 7.38 -13.98
C MET A 15 -2.45 6.92 -15.40
N VAL A 16 -2.27 5.63 -15.72
CA VAL A 16 -2.68 5.07 -17.02
C VAL A 16 -4.20 4.89 -17.11
N PRO A 17 -4.81 4.83 -18.31
CA PRO A 17 -6.23 4.54 -18.46
C PRO A 17 -6.60 3.16 -17.88
N ASN A 18 -7.70 3.10 -17.13
CA ASN A 18 -8.20 1.89 -16.44
C ASN A 18 -7.12 1.19 -15.59
N PRO A 19 -6.49 1.89 -14.64
CA PRO A 19 -5.47 1.28 -13.81
C PRO A 19 -6.12 0.24 -12.90
N GLY A 20 -5.44 -0.88 -12.67
CA GLY A 20 -5.74 -1.71 -11.52
C GLY A 20 -5.36 -1.01 -10.23
N VAL A 21 -5.41 -1.76 -9.14
CA VAL A 21 -5.11 -1.28 -7.79
C VAL A 21 -3.63 -1.51 -7.51
N THR A 22 -2.93 -0.44 -7.17
CA THR A 22 -1.60 -0.49 -6.55
C THR A 22 -1.75 -0.42 -5.03
N VAL A 23 -1.26 -1.44 -4.33
CA VAL A 23 -1.19 -1.44 -2.87
C VAL A 23 0.17 -0.93 -2.43
N VAL A 24 0.21 0.05 -1.54
CA VAL A 24 1.45 0.59 -0.97
C VAL A 24 1.46 0.32 0.53
N VAL A 25 2.42 -0.49 0.97
CA VAL A 25 2.68 -0.77 2.37
C VAL A 25 3.51 0.37 2.94
N VAL A 26 2.99 0.99 4.00
CA VAL A 26 3.58 2.17 4.64
C VAL A 26 3.93 1.83 6.10
N PRO A 27 5.20 1.95 6.52
CA PRO A 27 5.60 1.62 7.89
C PRO A 27 5.36 2.74 8.90
N LEU A 28 5.20 4.00 8.47
CA LEU A 28 5.12 5.17 9.34
C LEU A 28 3.90 6.05 9.03
N CYS A 29 3.20 6.52 10.07
CA CYS A 29 2.03 7.41 9.92
C CYS A 29 2.37 8.73 9.22
N SER A 30 3.54 9.32 9.50
CA SER A 30 3.99 10.55 8.84
C SER A 30 4.19 10.38 7.34
N LEU A 31 4.71 9.22 6.92
CA LEU A 31 4.89 8.87 5.52
C LEU A 31 3.53 8.63 4.84
N ARG A 32 2.60 7.98 5.53
CA ARG A 32 1.22 7.81 5.05
C ARG A 32 0.57 9.16 4.75
N ASP A 33 0.67 10.11 5.66
CA ASP A 33 0.03 11.42 5.49
C ASP A 33 0.68 12.21 4.34
N GLN A 34 2.01 12.14 4.21
CA GLN A 34 2.72 12.69 3.06
C GLN A 34 2.27 12.05 1.73
N LEU A 35 2.10 10.73 1.70
CA LEU A 35 1.66 9.97 0.54
C LEU A 35 0.23 10.33 0.12
N LEU A 36 -0.70 10.44 1.08
CA LEU A 36 -2.06 10.87 0.84
C LEU A 36 -2.10 12.28 0.22
N GLU A 37 -1.34 13.21 0.79
CA GLU A 37 -1.28 14.58 0.29
C GLU A 37 -0.70 14.64 -1.13
N ARG A 38 0.33 13.85 -1.44
CA ARG A 38 0.89 13.76 -2.79
C ARG A 38 -0.08 13.15 -3.79
N CYS A 39 -0.80 12.09 -3.42
CA CYS A 39 -1.84 11.53 -4.28
C CYS A 39 -2.95 12.55 -4.55
N ARG A 40 -3.34 13.35 -3.54
CA ARG A 40 -4.30 14.44 -3.69
C ARG A 40 -3.81 15.50 -4.67
N GLN A 41 -2.56 15.95 -4.54
CA GLN A 41 -1.95 16.94 -5.44
C GLN A 41 -1.83 16.43 -6.89
N ALA A 42 -1.64 15.12 -7.07
CA ALA A 42 -1.56 14.47 -8.37
C ALA A 42 -2.93 14.02 -8.93
N SER A 43 -4.05 14.33 -8.25
CA SER A 43 -5.40 13.89 -8.63
C SER A 43 -5.54 12.36 -8.77
N ILE A 44 -4.80 11.60 -7.97
CA ILE A 44 -4.85 10.14 -7.93
C ILE A 44 -5.92 9.70 -6.94
N ARG A 45 -6.77 8.74 -7.37
CA ARG A 45 -7.78 8.11 -6.52
C ARG A 45 -7.10 7.22 -5.46
N CYS A 46 -6.71 7.82 -4.35
CA CYS A 46 -6.03 7.15 -3.26
C CYS A 46 -6.95 6.93 -2.06
N ALA A 47 -6.91 5.73 -1.48
CA ALA A 47 -7.63 5.39 -0.26
C ALA A 47 -6.66 4.82 0.79
N LEU A 48 -7.06 4.89 2.07
CA LEU A 48 -6.34 4.29 3.19
C LEU A 48 -7.10 3.05 3.66
N TRP A 49 -6.38 1.94 3.81
CA TRP A 49 -6.84 0.78 4.58
C TRP A 49 -6.72 1.08 6.07
N ARG A 50 -7.87 1.25 6.73
CA ARG A 50 -8.01 1.60 8.14
C ARG A 50 -8.17 0.39 9.07
N GLY A 51 -8.45 -0.79 8.50
CA GLY A 51 -8.72 -2.02 9.26
C GLY A 51 -10.10 -2.58 8.97
N ASP A 52 -10.31 -3.86 9.30
CA ASP A 52 -11.47 -4.63 8.82
C ASP A 52 -12.84 -3.99 9.19
N ALA A 53 -12.94 -3.34 10.34
CA ALA A 53 -14.16 -2.68 10.81
C ALA A 53 -14.31 -1.20 10.38
N ASP A 54 -13.20 -0.50 10.15
CA ASP A 54 -13.17 0.96 9.98
C ASP A 54 -12.95 1.41 8.52
N ASN A 55 -12.91 0.45 7.60
CA ASN A 55 -12.68 0.70 6.19
C ASN A 55 -13.89 1.38 5.53
N ASN A 56 -13.60 2.39 4.71
CA ASN A 56 -14.58 2.97 3.81
C ASN A 56 -14.57 2.22 2.47
N TRP A 57 -15.48 1.25 2.33
CA TRP A 57 -15.55 0.39 1.14
C TRP A 57 -15.89 1.12 -0.15
N ALA A 58 -16.64 2.22 -0.07
CA ALA A 58 -16.92 3.04 -1.25
C ALA A 58 -15.64 3.66 -1.80
N LEU A 59 -14.78 4.23 -0.93
CA LEU A 59 -13.49 4.77 -1.34
C LEU A 59 -12.55 3.69 -1.87
N LEU A 60 -12.48 2.54 -1.20
CA LEU A 60 -11.60 1.43 -1.61
C LEU A 60 -12.01 0.81 -2.96
N THR A 61 -13.30 0.73 -3.25
CA THR A 61 -13.81 0.20 -4.54
C THR A 61 -13.37 1.05 -5.73
N HIS A 62 -13.27 2.36 -5.53
CA HIS A 62 -12.88 3.35 -6.53
C HIS A 62 -11.44 3.83 -6.38
N ALA A 63 -10.58 3.15 -5.62
CA ALA A 63 -9.17 3.52 -5.51
C ALA A 63 -8.35 2.92 -6.66
N SER A 64 -7.39 3.67 -7.19
CA SER A 64 -6.27 3.14 -7.98
C SER A 64 -5.00 2.95 -7.14
N VAL A 65 -4.92 3.62 -5.99
CA VAL A 65 -3.87 3.43 -4.98
C VAL A 65 -4.50 3.17 -3.62
N VAL A 66 -4.09 2.12 -2.93
CA VAL A 66 -4.48 1.84 -1.55
C VAL A 66 -3.25 1.83 -0.67
N LEU A 67 -3.18 2.76 0.27
CA LEU A 67 -2.16 2.75 1.31
C LEU A 67 -2.60 1.80 2.42
N VAL A 68 -1.71 0.97 2.91
CA VAL A 68 -1.94 0.06 4.04
C VAL A 68 -0.78 0.18 5.02
N MET A 69 -1.09 0.32 6.31
CA MET A 69 -0.05 0.31 7.35
C MET A 69 0.53 -1.11 7.48
N ALA A 70 1.83 -1.23 7.75
CA ALA A 70 2.48 -2.55 7.87
C ALA A 70 1.80 -3.47 8.91
N GLU A 71 1.35 -2.90 10.04
CA GLU A 71 0.60 -3.61 11.08
C GLU A 71 -0.75 -4.18 10.62
N HIS A 72 -1.30 -3.68 9.51
CA HIS A 72 -2.58 -4.12 8.95
C HIS A 72 -2.45 -5.28 7.96
N LEU A 73 -1.24 -5.66 7.54
CA LEU A 73 -1.03 -6.71 6.53
C LEU A 73 -1.47 -8.10 7.00
N GLU A 74 -1.39 -8.36 8.31
CA GLU A 74 -1.74 -9.66 8.86
C GLU A 74 -3.24 -9.87 9.05
N MET A 75 -4.05 -8.80 8.95
CA MET A 75 -5.51 -8.87 9.10
C MET A 75 -6.15 -9.75 8.03
N SER A 76 -7.13 -10.56 8.46
CA SER A 76 -7.83 -11.50 7.59
C SER A 76 -8.64 -10.77 6.51
N GLY A 77 -9.29 -9.65 6.84
CA GLY A 77 -10.02 -8.86 5.86
C GLY A 77 -9.12 -8.24 4.81
N PHE A 78 -7.92 -7.77 5.18
CA PHE A 78 -6.94 -7.27 4.20
C PHE A 78 -6.48 -8.37 3.24
N LYS A 79 -6.06 -9.52 3.78
CA LYS A 79 -5.63 -10.68 2.97
C LYS A 79 -6.75 -11.16 2.04
N GLN A 80 -7.98 -11.22 2.54
CA GLN A 80 -9.14 -11.62 1.73
C GLN A 80 -9.42 -10.61 0.62
N TRP A 81 -9.43 -9.32 0.94
CA TRP A 81 -9.61 -8.25 -0.05
C TRP A 81 -8.54 -8.28 -1.15
N ALA A 82 -7.26 -8.44 -0.78
CA ALA A 82 -6.17 -8.54 -1.73
C ALA A 82 -6.28 -9.79 -2.63
N ARG A 83 -6.69 -10.94 -2.07
CA ARG A 83 -6.96 -12.16 -2.85
C ARG A 83 -8.09 -11.98 -3.85
N VAL A 84 -9.18 -11.31 -3.44
CA VAL A 84 -10.31 -11.01 -4.34
C VAL A 84 -9.85 -10.10 -5.48
N LEU A 85 -9.09 -9.03 -5.20
CA LEU A 85 -8.54 -8.18 -6.26
C LEU A 85 -7.62 -8.95 -7.21
N SER A 86 -6.77 -9.82 -6.69
CA SER A 86 -5.88 -10.66 -7.50
C SER A 86 -6.68 -11.63 -8.39
N ALA A 87 -7.69 -12.31 -7.84
CA ALA A 87 -8.53 -13.23 -8.60
C ALA A 87 -9.30 -12.52 -9.73
N GLN A 88 -9.66 -11.25 -9.51
CA GLN A 88 -10.32 -10.40 -10.50
C GLN A 88 -9.34 -9.76 -11.51
N LYS A 89 -8.03 -10.05 -11.42
CA LYS A 89 -6.98 -9.38 -12.21
C LYS A 89 -7.01 -7.84 -12.08
N ARG A 90 -7.44 -7.36 -10.90
CA ARG A 90 -7.50 -5.94 -10.54
C ARG A 90 -6.37 -5.51 -9.62
N LEU A 91 -5.57 -6.43 -9.09
CA LEU A 91 -4.37 -6.11 -8.32
C LEU A 91 -3.18 -6.01 -9.29
N ASP A 92 -2.66 -4.81 -9.50
CA ASP A 92 -1.53 -4.60 -10.42
C ASP A 92 -0.19 -4.89 -9.75
N ARG A 93 -0.04 -4.42 -8.50
CA ARG A 93 1.22 -4.57 -7.75
C ARG A 93 1.07 -4.26 -6.26
N ILE A 94 2.03 -4.76 -5.49
CA ILE A 94 2.26 -4.38 -4.10
C ILE A 94 3.64 -3.70 -4.02
N VAL A 95 3.70 -2.54 -3.39
CA VAL A 95 4.91 -1.74 -3.17
C VAL A 95 5.14 -1.65 -1.68
N VAL A 96 6.37 -1.93 -1.24
CA VAL A 96 6.76 -1.78 0.16
C VAL A 96 7.72 -0.59 0.24
N ASP A 97 7.28 0.51 0.86
CA ASP A 97 8.14 1.66 1.11
C ASP A 97 8.95 1.43 2.40
N GLU A 98 10.17 1.95 2.44
CA GLU A 98 11.16 1.67 3.49
C GLU A 98 11.33 0.17 3.79
N ALA A 99 11.46 -0.68 2.77
CA ALA A 99 11.67 -2.13 2.93
C ALA A 99 12.91 -2.52 3.77
N HIS A 100 13.78 -1.56 4.10
CA HIS A 100 14.86 -1.75 5.06
C HIS A 100 14.43 -1.58 6.52
N MET A 101 13.28 -0.96 6.83
CA MET A 101 12.75 -0.92 8.18
C MET A 101 12.46 -2.31 8.76
N PRO A 102 11.76 -3.22 8.04
CA PRO A 102 11.63 -4.58 8.53
C PRO A 102 13.00 -5.22 8.74
N LEU A 103 13.98 -5.00 7.85
CA LEU A 103 15.35 -5.53 7.99
C LEU A 103 16.14 -4.95 9.18
N ILE A 104 15.89 -3.70 9.59
CA ILE A 104 16.57 -3.05 10.73
C ILE A 104 15.92 -3.40 12.07
N THR A 105 14.59 -3.61 12.10
CA THR A 105 13.92 -4.21 13.27
C THR A 105 14.21 -5.71 13.42
N ASP A 106 14.65 -6.37 12.34
CA ASP A 106 14.98 -7.80 12.24
C ASP A 106 16.48 -8.10 12.45
N LEU A 107 17.20 -7.24 13.18
CA LEU A 107 18.37 -7.70 13.96
C LEU A 107 17.95 -8.63 15.13
N ALA A 108 16.64 -8.78 15.33
CA ALA A 108 16.04 -9.81 16.17
C ALA A 108 14.97 -10.63 15.38
N TRP A 109 15.44 -11.50 14.49
CA TRP A 109 14.82 -12.80 14.14
C TRP A 109 13.55 -12.83 13.27
N ARG A 110 13.63 -13.44 12.06
CA ARG A 110 13.16 -14.82 11.78
C ARG A 110 13.82 -15.53 10.55
N PRO A 111 14.19 -16.83 10.69
CA PRO A 111 14.74 -17.69 9.63
C PRO A 111 13.64 -18.42 8.85
N VAL A 112 12.86 -17.72 8.03
CA VAL A 112 11.94 -18.36 7.07
C VAL A 112 12.29 -17.94 5.65
N LEU A 113 13.55 -18.19 5.30
CA LEU A 113 13.99 -18.43 3.92
C LEU A 113 14.80 -19.72 3.94
N LYS A 114 14.13 -20.83 4.20
CA LYS A 114 14.61 -22.14 3.76
C LYS A 114 13.67 -22.59 2.65
N GLN A 115 14.26 -22.56 1.46
CA GLN A 115 13.98 -23.29 0.21
C GLN A 115 12.63 -24.00 0.11
#